data_AF-A0A842VWD3-F1
#
_entry.id   AF-A0A842VWD3-F1
#
_cell.length_a   1.000
_cell.length_b   1.000
_cell.length_c   1.000
_cell.angle_alpha   90.00
_cell.angle_beta   90.00
_cell.angle_gamma   90.00
#
_symmetry.space_group_name_H-M   'P 1'
#
loop_
_entity.id
_entity.type
_entity.pdbx_description
1 polymer ?
#
loop_
_entity_poly.entity_id
_entity_poly.type
_entity_poly.pdbx_seq_one_letter_code
_entity_poly.pdbx_strand_id
1 'polypeptide(L)' 'MSNSDEIYTILRERIDNMPVGMPKTGSGVEITFLKQLFTPEEAEIAIYLSILPEKP' A
#
# COMPACT_ATOMS: atom_id res chain seq x y z
N MET A 1 -17.31 0.48 4.49
CA MET A 1 -16.57 1.74 4.27
C MET A 1 -15.31 1.63 5.11
N SER A 2 -14.23 1.09 4.52
CA SER A 2 -12.94 1.09 5.21
C SER A 2 -12.51 2.53 5.40
N ASN A 3 -12.04 2.85 6.60
CA ASN A 3 -11.50 4.17 6.88
C ASN A 3 -10.31 4.40 5.92
N SER A 4 -10.22 5.54 5.24
CA SER A 4 -9.19 5.76 4.22
C SER A 4 -7.78 5.52 4.76
N ASP A 5 -7.55 5.82 6.03
CA ASP A 5 -6.26 5.59 6.72
C ASP A 5 -5.91 4.10 6.89
N GLU A 6 -6.92 3.24 7.00
CA GLU A 6 -6.76 1.78 7.11
C GLU A 6 -6.29 1.20 5.77
N ILE A 7 -6.85 1.68 4.65
CA ILE A 7 -6.47 1.26 3.29
C ILE A 7 -4.96 1.49 3.06
N TYR A 8 -4.45 2.68 3.41
CA TYR A 8 -3.02 2.97 3.24
C TYR A 8 -2.13 2.14 4.18
N THR A 9 -2.62 1.78 5.37
CA THR A 9 -1.89 0.90 6.29
C THR A 9 -1.75 -0.50 5.70
N ILE A 10 -2.83 -1.04 5.14
CA ILE A 10 -2.85 -2.34 4.47
C ILE A 10 -1.95 -2.31 3.22
N LEU A 11 -2.04 -1.24 2.41
CA LEU A 11 -1.19 -1.07 1.23
C LEU A 11 0.30 -1.04 1.60
N ARG A 12 0.67 -0.32 2.66
CA ARG A 12 2.05 -0.29 3.17
C ARG A 12 2.53 -1.69 3.53
N GLU A 13 1.72 -2.47 4.25
CA GLU A 13 2.07 -3.85 4.63
C GLU A 13 2.24 -4.78 3.42
N ARG A 14 1.43 -4.58 2.36
CA ARG A 14 1.60 -5.31 1.10
C ARG A 14 2.92 -4.97 0.41
N ILE A 15 3.27 -3.69 0.35
CA ILE A 15 4.54 -3.23 -0.23
C ILE A 15 5.73 -3.68 0.61
N ASP A 16 5.58 -3.76 1.94
CA ASP A 16 6.65 -4.19 2.86
C ASP A 16 7.11 -5.64 2.62
N ASN A 17 6.24 -6.48 2.03
CA ASN A 17 6.56 -7.84 1.63
C ASN A 17 7.21 -7.94 0.24
N MET A 18 7.42 -6.82 -0.46
CA MET A 18 8.08 -6.78 -1.78
C MET A 18 9.60 -6.66 -1.65
N PRO A 19 10.40 -7.01 -2.68
CA PRO A 19 11.86 -6.89 -2.64
C PRO A 19 12.38 -5.48 -2.33
N VAL A 20 11.62 -4.44 -2.69
CA VAL A 20 11.94 -3.04 -2.38
C VAL A 20 11.48 -2.65 -0.96
N GLY A 21 10.40 -3.27 -0.46
CA GLY A 21 9.84 -3.01 0.87
C GLY A 21 9.32 -1.58 1.08
N MET A 22 8.59 -1.36 2.17
CA MET A 22 8.29 -0.03 2.68
C MET A 22 8.02 -0.14 4.18
N PRO A 23 9.09 -0.09 5.00
CA PRO A 23 8.98 -0.35 6.42
C PRO A 23 8.17 0.73 7.12
N LYS A 24 7.47 0.33 8.19
CA LYS A 24 6.78 1.28 9.08
C LYS A 24 7.79 2.24 9.71
N THR A 25 7.52 3.53 9.67
CA THR A 25 8.36 4.54 10.31
C THR A 25 7.68 5.12 11.54
N GLY A 26 8.47 5.62 12.50
CA GLY A 26 7.93 6.26 13.71
C GLY A 26 7.21 7.59 13.42
N SER A 27 7.51 8.24 12.29
CA SER A 27 6.87 9.49 11.87
C SER A 27 5.60 9.27 11.05
N GLY A 28 5.35 8.06 10.55
CA GLY A 28 4.23 7.78 9.63
C GLY A 28 4.38 8.44 8.25
N VAL A 29 5.60 8.82 7.87
CA VAL A 29 5.87 9.48 6.58
C VAL A 29 5.50 8.59 5.39
N GLU A 30 5.60 7.27 5.55
CA GLU A 30 5.23 6.27 4.55
C GLU A 30 3.73 6.31 4.22
N ILE A 31 2.87 6.60 5.20
CA ILE A 31 1.42 6.71 4.97
C ILE A 31 1.09 8.02 4.27
N THR A 32 1.76 9.11 4.65
CA THR A 32 1.61 10.40 3.96
C THR A 32 2.07 10.30 2.52
N PHE A 33 3.19 9.62 2.28
CA PHE A 33 3.72 9.36 0.95
C PHE A 33 2.73 8.55 0.09
N LEU A 34 2.16 7.47 0.64
CA LEU A 34 1.14 6.68 -0.06
C LEU A 34 -0.09 7.50 -0.45
N LYS A 35 -0.59 8.36 0.45
CA LYS A 35 -1.71 9.27 0.20
C LYS A 35 -1.45 10.29 -0.90
N GLN A 36 -0.17 10.60 -1.18
CA GLN A 36 0.22 11.49 -2.27
C GLN A 36 0.36 10.76 -3.60
N LEU A 37 0.66 9.45 -3.56
CA LEU A 37 0.86 8.63 -4.74
C LEU A 37 -0.44 8.01 -5.28
N PHE A 38 -1.38 7.70 -4.39
CA PHE A 38 -2.60 6.97 -4.72
C PHE A 38 -3.82 7.71 -4.19
N THR A 39 -4.90 7.71 -4.97
CA THR A 39 -6.23 7.96 -4.40
C THR A 39 -6.66 6.78 -3.51
N PRO A 40 -7.66 6.94 -2.64
CA PRO A 40 -8.18 5.82 -1.85
C PRO A 40 -8.62 4.63 -2.70
N GLU A 41 -9.24 4.90 -3.86
CA GLU A 41 -9.69 3.89 -4.81
C GLU A 41 -8.52 3.17 -5.49
N GLU A 42 -7.48 3.91 -5.90
CA GLU A 42 -6.28 3.32 -6.47
C GLU A 42 -5.52 2.47 -5.44
N ALA A 43 -5.46 2.93 -4.18
CA ALA A 43 -4.87 2.19 -3.09
C ALA A 43 -5.63 0.89 -2.80
N GLU A 44 -6.96 0.91 -2.87
CA GLU A 44 -7.79 -0.28 -2.75
C GLU A 44 -7.48 -1.29 -3.86
N ILE A 45 -7.36 -0.84 -5.11
CA ILE A 45 -6.99 -1.72 -6.23
C ILE A 45 -5.57 -2.27 -6.05
N ALA A 46 -4.62 -1.42 -5.67
CA ALA A 46 -3.21 -1.78 -5.50
C ALA A 46 -2.99 -2.85 -4.43
N ILE A 47 -3.82 -2.89 -3.39
CA ILE A 47 -3.79 -3.96 -2.37
C ILE A 47 -4.00 -5.35 -3.00
N TYR A 48 -4.82 -5.47 -4.04
CA TYR A 48 -5.14 -6.75 -4.68
C TYR A 48 -4.21 -7.11 -5.84
N LEU A 49 -3.37 -6.18 -6.30
CA LEU A 49 -2.40 -6.48 -7.36
C LEU A 49 -1.38 -7.51 -6.87
N SER A 50 -1.24 -8.59 -7.64
CA SER A 50 -0.18 -9.57 -7.45
C SER A 50 1.10 -9.04 -8.09
N ILE A 51 2.19 -9.03 -7.33
CA ILE A 51 3.53 -8.67 -7.82
C ILE A 51 4.07 -9.77 -8.74
N LEU A 52 3.62 -11.01 -8.51
CA LEU A 52 3.95 -12.13 -9.37
C LEU A 52 3.01 -12.09 -10.58
N PRO A 53 3.54 -12.13 -11.82
CA PRO A 53 2.70 -12.30 -12.98
C PRO A 53 1.86 -13.57 -12.80
N GLU A 54 0.59 -13.50 -13.20
CA GLU A 54 -0.23 -14.71 -13.27
C GLU A 54 0.49 -15.72 -14.17
N LYS A 55 0.53 -16.99 -13.71
CA LYS A 55 1.04 -18.05 -14.58
C LYS A 55 0.17 -18.12 -15.84
N PRO A 56 0.77 -18.32 -17.02
CA PRO A 56 0.04 -18.41 -18.29
C PRO A 56 -0.95 -19.57 -18.32
#